data_AF-A0ABD0JDH2-F1
#
_entry.id   AF-A0ABD0JDH2-F1
#
_cell.length_a   1.000
_cell.length_b   1.000
_cell.length_c   1.000
_cell.angle_alpha   90.00
_cell.angle_beta   90.00
_cell.angle_gamma   90.00
#
_symmetry.space_group_name_H-M   'P 1'
#
loop_
_entity.id
_entity.type
_entity.pdbx_description
1 polymer ?
#
loop_
_entity_poly.entity_id
_entity_poly.type
_entity_poly.pdbx_seq_one_letter_code
_entity_poly.pdbx_strand_id
1 'polypeptide(L)'
;MSPLLLLSLLASFVVAAHSAIITTPALAAGCEWQGKWYAEGQQFNPDPCTFCNCQNGRAMCAVADCMMPACVDSKRDPTQCCPVCPNGNNCRAPDGTIIPAGQEVQLDAHTTCRCSSQPFLFTGDAVCTKTVSRNFA
;
A
#
# COMPACT_ATOMS: atom_id res chain seq x y z
N MET A 1 2.80 -13.54 76.84
CA MET A 1 2.74 -13.42 75.36
C MET A 1 2.78 -14.84 74.81
N SER A 2 1.64 -15.32 74.30
CA SER A 2 1.44 -16.74 74.00
C SER A 2 2.23 -17.13 72.75
N PRO A 3 3.02 -18.23 72.74
CA PRO A 3 3.85 -18.65 71.60
C PRO A 3 3.01 -18.91 70.33
N LEU A 4 1.72 -19.19 70.50
CA LEU A 4 0.73 -19.35 69.42
C LEU A 4 0.52 -18.07 68.58
N LEU A 5 0.69 -16.87 69.16
CA LEU A 5 0.51 -15.58 68.45
C LEU A 5 1.69 -15.25 67.52
N LEU A 6 2.90 -15.73 67.83
CA LEU A 6 4.06 -15.56 66.94
C LEU A 6 3.99 -16.49 65.72
N LEU A 7 3.50 -17.72 65.89
CA LEU A 7 3.32 -18.66 64.78
C LEU A 7 2.25 -18.19 63.77
N SER A 8 1.17 -17.55 64.24
CA SER A 8 0.13 -17.01 63.35
C SER A 8 0.61 -15.81 62.52
N LEU A 9 1.42 -14.92 63.11
CA LEU A 9 1.99 -13.76 62.39
C LEU A 9 2.98 -14.20 61.31
N LEU A 10 3.84 -15.19 61.60
CA LEU A 10 4.76 -15.74 60.61
C LEU A 10 4.03 -16.40 59.44
N ALA A 11 2.96 -17.16 59.70
CA ALA A 11 2.14 -17.79 58.67
C ALA A 11 1.49 -16.76 57.70
N SER A 12 1.06 -15.60 58.20
CA SER A 12 0.51 -14.52 57.37
C SER A 12 1.54 -13.86 56.44
N PHE A 13 2.80 -13.76 56.89
CA PHE A 13 3.91 -13.27 56.04
C PHE A 13 4.26 -14.26 54.92
N VAL A 14 4.18 -15.57 55.19
CA VAL A 14 4.43 -16.59 54.16
C VAL A 14 3.33 -16.56 53.08
N VAL A 15 2.06 -16.35 53.44
CA VAL A 15 0.95 -16.24 52.46
C VAL A 15 1.08 -14.99 51.59
N ALA A 16 1.55 -13.86 52.13
CA ALA A 16 1.82 -12.65 51.36
C ALA A 16 2.95 -12.83 50.34
N ALA A 17 3.95 -13.67 50.64
CA ALA A 17 5.07 -13.98 49.74
C ALA A 17 4.76 -15.09 48.72
N HIS A 18 3.81 -15.99 49.01
CA HIS A 18 3.42 -17.10 48.11
C HIS A 18 2.16 -16.80 47.28
N SER A 19 1.48 -15.69 47.56
CA SER A 19 0.38 -15.18 46.74
C SER A 19 0.82 -14.04 45.83
N ALA A 20 2.12 -13.88 45.59
CA ALA A 20 2.57 -13.61 44.24
C ALA A 20 2.21 -14.84 43.40
N ILE A 21 0.91 -15.02 43.16
CA ILE A 21 0.43 -15.65 41.95
C ILE A 21 1.00 -14.72 40.90
N ILE A 22 2.20 -15.06 40.45
CA ILE A 22 2.68 -14.72 39.14
C ILE A 22 1.69 -15.47 38.24
N THR A 23 0.46 -14.97 38.13
CA THR A 23 -0.15 -14.87 36.82
C THR A 23 0.87 -14.06 36.07
N THR A 24 1.86 -14.75 35.49
CA THR A 24 2.47 -14.29 34.26
C THR A 24 1.25 -13.84 33.47
N PRO A 25 1.09 -12.53 33.19
CA PRO A 25 0.12 -12.18 32.16
C PRO A 25 0.57 -13.06 31.02
N ALA A 26 -0.27 -14.01 30.60
CA ALA A 26 0.06 -14.94 29.52
C ALA A 26 0.74 -14.07 28.48
N LEU A 27 2.07 -14.21 28.33
CA LEU A 27 2.94 -13.21 27.67
C LEU A 27 2.20 -12.87 26.40
N ALA A 28 1.58 -11.69 26.34
CA ALA A 28 0.45 -11.47 25.43
C ALA A 28 0.98 -11.81 24.05
N ALA A 29 0.62 -12.98 23.51
CA ALA A 29 1.35 -13.50 22.37
C ALA A 29 1.17 -12.49 21.26
N GLY A 30 2.27 -12.06 20.65
CA GLY A 30 2.26 -10.89 19.79
C GLY A 30 3.65 -10.43 19.41
N CYS A 31 3.69 -9.36 18.66
CA CYS A 31 4.89 -8.79 18.06
C CYS A 31 4.87 -7.27 18.17
N GLU A 32 6.07 -6.71 18.30
CA GLU A 32 6.29 -5.28 18.22
C GLU A 32 6.67 -4.91 16.79
N TRP A 33 6.05 -3.86 16.26
CA TRP A 33 6.37 -3.30 14.95
C TRP A 33 6.33 -1.77 15.02
N GLN A 34 7.47 -1.13 14.74
CA GLN A 34 7.68 0.32 14.80
C GLN A 34 7.18 0.95 16.12
N GLY A 35 7.48 0.34 17.27
CA GLY A 35 7.10 0.83 18.59
C GLY A 35 5.66 0.54 19.00
N LYS A 36 4.87 -0.16 18.17
CA LYS A 36 3.49 -0.54 18.47
C LYS A 36 3.35 -2.05 18.65
N TRP A 37 2.59 -2.45 19.66
CA TRP A 37 2.30 -3.87 19.94
C TRP A 37 1.09 -4.36 19.13
N TYR A 38 1.21 -5.56 18.57
CA TYR A 38 0.17 -6.27 17.83
C TYR A 38 0.00 -7.67 18.41
N ALA A 39 -1.24 -8.10 18.60
CA ALA A 39 -1.54 -9.44 19.10
C ALA A 39 -1.19 -10.51 18.05
N GLU A 40 -0.90 -11.73 18.50
CA GLU A 40 -0.64 -12.88 17.63
C GLU A 40 -1.83 -13.11 16.70
N GLY A 41 -1.56 -13.29 15.41
CA GLY A 41 -2.59 -13.39 14.37
C GLY A 41 -3.21 -12.06 13.93
N GLN A 42 -2.92 -10.93 14.60
CA GLN A 42 -3.47 -9.63 14.23
C GLN A 42 -2.94 -9.18 12.86
N GLN A 43 -3.84 -8.75 11.98
CA GLN A 43 -3.52 -8.12 10.70
C GLN A 43 -3.59 -6.60 10.85
N PHE A 44 -2.70 -5.90 10.16
CA PHE A 44 -2.65 -4.45 10.18
C PHE A 44 -2.02 -3.87 8.91
N ASN A 45 -2.39 -2.62 8.61
CA ASN A 45 -1.90 -1.88 7.45
C ASN A 45 -1.33 -0.55 7.94
N PRO A 46 0.00 -0.38 7.97
CA PRO A 46 0.59 0.89 8.36
C PRO A 46 0.39 1.98 7.30
N ASP A 47 0.22 1.57 6.04
CA ASP A 47 -0.08 2.42 4.90
C ASP A 47 -0.90 1.61 3.87
N PRO A 48 -1.44 2.24 2.81
CA PRO A 48 -2.28 1.55 1.82
C PRO A 48 -1.56 0.45 1.01
N CYS A 49 -0.23 0.47 0.91
CA CYS A 49 0.56 -0.50 0.16
C CYS A 49 1.11 -1.65 1.01
N THR A 50 1.21 -1.46 2.31
CA THR A 50 1.83 -2.44 3.20
C THR A 50 0.76 -3.23 3.93
N PHE A 51 0.83 -4.56 3.82
CA PHE A 51 -0.02 -5.51 4.52
C PHE A 51 0.84 -6.31 5.47
N CYS A 52 0.56 -6.21 6.77
CA CYS A 52 1.30 -6.92 7.79
C CYS A 52 0.38 -7.85 8.58
N ASN A 53 0.97 -8.91 9.10
CA ASN A 53 0.33 -9.73 10.11
C ASN A 53 1.35 -10.15 11.17
N CYS A 54 0.86 -10.33 12.39
CA CYS A 54 1.67 -10.87 13.48
C CYS A 54 1.65 -12.40 13.44
N GLN A 55 2.82 -13.02 13.31
CA GLN A 55 2.96 -14.47 13.29
C GLN A 55 4.23 -14.90 14.02
N ASN A 56 4.11 -15.82 14.97
CA ASN A 56 5.20 -16.38 15.77
C ASN A 56 6.06 -15.28 16.43
N GLY A 57 5.40 -14.27 17.00
CA GLY A 57 6.08 -13.14 17.63
C GLY A 57 6.87 -12.22 16.67
N ARG A 58 6.64 -12.33 15.36
CA ARG A 58 7.22 -11.43 14.34
C ARG A 58 6.14 -10.80 13.47
N ALA A 59 6.36 -9.54 13.11
CA ALA A 59 5.55 -8.90 12.09
C ALA A 59 6.03 -9.32 10.70
N MET A 60 5.19 -10.03 9.97
CA MET A 60 5.40 -10.46 8.60
C MET A 60 4.68 -9.47 7.69
N CYS A 61 5.41 -8.74 6.85
CA CYS A 61 4.85 -7.69 6.00
C CYS A 61 5.11 -7.98 4.51
N ALA A 62 4.12 -7.70 3.69
CA ALA A 62 4.21 -7.66 2.24
C ALA A 62 3.90 -6.23 1.77
N VAL A 63 4.72 -5.73 0.84
CA VAL A 63 4.50 -4.43 0.20
C VAL A 63 4.00 -4.68 -1.21
N ALA A 64 2.86 -4.09 -1.54
CA ALA A 64 2.28 -4.17 -2.88
C ALA A 64 3.16 -3.41 -3.89
N ASP A 65 3.43 -4.05 -5.02
CA ASP A 65 4.07 -3.41 -6.17
C ASP A 65 2.98 -2.99 -7.18
N CYS A 66 3.16 -1.83 -7.79
CA CYS A 66 2.16 -1.23 -8.66
C CYS A 66 2.52 -1.43 -10.12
N MET A 67 1.55 -1.88 -10.92
CA MET A 67 1.70 -1.88 -12.36
C MET A 67 1.81 -0.44 -12.90
N MET A 68 2.54 -0.28 -14.00
CA MET A 68 2.64 1.00 -14.68
C MET A 68 1.24 1.48 -15.10
N PRO A 69 0.83 2.72 -14.74
CA PRO A 69 -0.45 3.27 -15.16
C PRO A 69 -0.56 3.33 -16.68
N ALA A 70 -1.76 3.03 -17.21
CA ALA A 70 -2.04 3.08 -18.64
C ALA A 70 -2.41 4.52 -19.14
N CYS A 71 -1.88 5.54 -18.46
CA CYS A 71 -2.13 6.95 -18.75
C CYS A 71 -0.89 7.79 -18.44
N VAL A 72 -0.74 8.91 -19.12
CA VAL A 72 0.38 9.86 -18.93
C VAL A 72 0.09 10.95 -17.89
N ASP A 73 -1.12 10.97 -17.32
CA ASP A 73 -1.61 11.95 -16.35
C ASP A 73 -2.02 11.31 -15.01
N SER A 74 -1.42 10.16 -14.70
CA SER A 74 -1.69 9.46 -13.44
C SER A 74 -1.42 10.36 -12.23
N LYS A 75 -2.22 10.17 -11.18
CA LYS A 75 -2.12 10.93 -9.92
C LYS A 75 -1.95 9.98 -8.74
N ARG A 76 -1.12 10.37 -7.79
CA ARG A 76 -0.99 9.68 -6.51
C ARG A 76 -2.13 10.11 -5.59
N ASP A 77 -2.89 9.14 -5.10
CA ASP A 77 -3.87 9.33 -4.04
C ASP A 77 -3.27 8.80 -2.72
N PRO A 78 -3.16 9.59 -1.64
CA PRO A 78 -2.61 9.13 -0.36
C PRO A 78 -3.42 8.01 0.30
N THR A 79 -4.68 7.82 -0.11
CA THR A 79 -5.58 6.80 0.43
C THR A 79 -5.49 5.47 -0.33
N GLN A 80 -4.84 5.46 -1.48
CA GLN A 80 -4.67 4.28 -2.32
C GLN A 80 -3.20 3.90 -2.42
N CYS A 81 -2.92 2.62 -2.63
CA CYS A 81 -1.54 2.19 -2.82
C CYS A 81 -0.97 2.71 -4.15
N CYS A 82 -1.70 2.49 -5.25
CA CYS A 82 -1.20 2.72 -6.60
C CYS A 82 -1.71 4.04 -7.21
N PRO A 83 -0.96 4.63 -8.16
CA PRO A 83 -1.43 5.79 -8.90
C PRO A 83 -2.70 5.47 -9.70
N VAL A 84 -3.60 6.45 -9.80
CA VAL A 84 -4.85 6.35 -10.53
C VAL A 84 -4.83 7.17 -11.81
N CYS A 85 -5.57 6.71 -12.83
CA CYS A 85 -5.82 7.45 -14.06
C CYS A 85 -7.19 8.14 -13.98
N PRO A 86 -7.26 9.41 -13.52
CA PRO A 86 -8.55 10.08 -13.29
C PRO A 86 -9.37 10.25 -14.57
N ASN A 87 -8.72 10.29 -15.73
CA ASN A 87 -9.35 10.46 -17.04
C ASN A 87 -9.34 9.16 -17.87
N GLY A 88 -9.08 8.01 -17.23
CA GLY A 88 -8.91 6.73 -17.92
C GLY A 88 -7.60 6.65 -18.73
N ASN A 89 -7.50 5.64 -19.58
CA ASN A 89 -6.31 5.41 -20.39
C ASN A 89 -6.12 6.54 -21.41
N ASN A 90 -4.89 7.02 -21.56
CA ASN A 90 -4.55 8.08 -22.50
C ASN A 90 -3.06 8.05 -22.86
N CYS A 91 -2.70 8.83 -23.87
CA CYS A 91 -1.33 8.98 -24.33
C CYS A 91 -1.03 10.43 -24.68
N ARG A 92 0.27 10.75 -24.79
CA ARG A 92 0.78 12.08 -25.09
C ARG A 92 1.17 12.19 -26.56
N ALA A 93 0.68 13.19 -27.25
CA ALA A 93 1.14 13.55 -28.58
C ALA A 93 2.43 14.41 -28.51
N PRO A 94 3.21 14.54 -29.61
CA PRO A 94 4.47 15.27 -29.60
C PRO A 94 4.38 16.75 -29.21
N ASP A 95 3.22 17.39 -29.40
CA ASP A 95 2.94 18.76 -28.99
C ASP A 95 2.57 18.89 -27.49
N GLY A 96 2.47 17.76 -26.77
CA GLY A 96 2.06 17.68 -25.38
C GLY A 96 0.58 17.39 -25.15
N THR A 97 -0.25 17.38 -26.21
CA THR A 97 -1.69 17.10 -26.12
C THR A 97 -1.96 15.70 -25.57
N ILE A 98 -2.89 15.58 -24.62
CA ILE A 98 -3.31 14.29 -24.05
C ILE A 98 -4.53 13.79 -24.82
N ILE A 99 -4.41 12.60 -25.40
CA ILE A 99 -5.43 11.98 -26.24
C ILE A 99 -6.01 10.78 -25.49
N PRO A 100 -7.33 10.74 -25.21
CA PRO A 100 -7.95 9.57 -24.61
C PRO A 100 -7.79 8.32 -25.48
N ALA A 101 -7.66 7.14 -24.85
CA ALA A 101 -7.52 5.88 -25.58
C ALA A 101 -8.68 5.66 -26.56
N GLY A 102 -8.35 5.24 -27.78
CA GLY A 102 -9.32 5.05 -28.87
C GLY A 102 -9.70 6.33 -29.62
N GLN A 103 -9.17 7.49 -29.25
CA GLN A 103 -9.41 8.74 -29.96
C GLN A 103 -8.29 9.08 -30.96
N GLU A 104 -8.65 9.90 -31.95
CA GLU A 104 -7.76 10.47 -32.95
C GLU A 104 -8.00 11.99 -33.03
N VAL A 105 -6.92 12.76 -33.11
CA VAL A 105 -6.95 14.22 -33.17
C VAL A 105 -6.05 14.73 -34.28
N GLN A 106 -6.40 15.86 -34.88
CA GLN A 106 -5.52 16.60 -35.81
C GLN A 106 -4.75 17.65 -35.00
N LEU A 107 -3.42 17.53 -34.97
CA LEU A 107 -2.56 18.50 -34.30
C LEU A 107 -2.33 19.74 -35.16
N ASP A 108 -2.18 19.52 -36.48
CA ASP A 108 -2.04 20.57 -37.48
C ASP A 108 -2.70 20.13 -38.79
N ALA A 109 -2.63 20.97 -39.83
CA ALA A 109 -3.26 20.72 -41.13
C ALA A 109 -2.80 19.41 -41.81
N HIS A 110 -1.67 18.83 -41.41
CA HIS A 110 -1.09 17.63 -42.00
C HIS A 110 -0.78 16.54 -40.99
N THR A 111 -0.85 16.79 -39.69
CA THR A 111 -0.49 15.82 -38.65
C THR A 111 -1.73 15.32 -37.91
N THR A 112 -1.99 14.02 -38.02
CA THR A 112 -3.05 13.32 -37.29
C THR A 112 -2.44 12.34 -36.32
N CYS A 113 -2.89 12.32 -35.07
CA CYS A 113 -2.38 11.44 -34.02
C CYS A 113 -3.50 10.62 -33.40
N ARG A 114 -3.23 9.33 -33.17
CA ARG A 114 -4.18 8.41 -32.55
C ARG A 114 -3.61 7.77 -31.29
N CYS A 115 -4.49 7.57 -30.32
CA CYS A 115 -4.19 6.83 -29.11
C CYS A 115 -4.70 5.39 -29.24
N SER A 116 -3.80 4.43 -29.42
CA SER A 116 -4.21 3.03 -29.47
C SER A 116 -4.69 2.57 -28.10
N SER A 117 -5.82 1.85 -28.05
CA SER A 117 -6.29 1.17 -26.84
C SER A 117 -5.52 -0.12 -26.56
N GLN A 118 -4.63 -0.55 -27.46
CA GLN A 118 -3.87 -1.78 -27.29
C GLN A 118 -2.64 -1.59 -26.39
N PRO A 119 -2.46 -2.44 -25.36
CA PRO A 119 -1.52 -2.23 -24.26
C PRO A 119 -0.04 -2.45 -24.63
N PHE A 120 0.31 -2.76 -25.88
CA PHE A 120 1.64 -3.27 -26.22
C PHE A 120 2.72 -2.21 -26.48
N LEU A 121 2.36 -0.92 -26.55
CA LEU A 121 3.31 0.18 -26.76
C LEU A 121 3.34 1.08 -25.52
N PHE A 122 3.90 0.55 -24.43
CA PHE A 122 3.99 1.16 -23.10
C PHE A 122 4.80 2.48 -23.01
N THR A 123 5.08 3.16 -24.12
CA THR A 123 5.73 4.48 -24.04
C THR A 123 4.75 5.59 -23.66
N GLY A 124 3.44 5.32 -23.72
CA GLY A 124 2.42 6.33 -23.45
C GLY A 124 2.39 7.43 -24.52
N ASP A 125 3.01 7.18 -25.68
CA ASP A 125 3.06 8.12 -26.79
C ASP A 125 1.93 7.85 -27.80
N ALA A 126 1.37 8.92 -28.34
CA ALA A 126 0.42 8.82 -29.44
C ALA A 126 1.13 8.48 -30.75
N VAL A 127 0.47 7.70 -31.62
CA VAL A 127 0.98 7.37 -32.94
C VAL A 127 0.52 8.44 -33.93
N CYS A 128 1.47 9.19 -34.49
CA CYS A 128 1.19 10.30 -35.39
C CYS A 128 1.59 10.01 -36.84
N THR A 129 0.72 10.37 -37.77
CA THR A 129 0.94 10.29 -39.22
C THR A 129 0.92 11.69 -39.83
N LYS A 130 1.91 11.98 -40.69
CA LYS A 130 1.94 13.21 -41.49
C LYS A 130 1.37 12.93 -42.88
N THR A 131 0.20 13.46 -43.16
CA THR A 131 -0.40 13.45 -44.48
C THR A 131 0.28 14.52 -45.32
N VAL A 132 1.24 14.12 -46.17
CA VAL A 132 1.79 15.04 -47.17
C VAL A 132 0.74 15.19 -48.27
N SER A 133 0.23 16.40 -48.46
CA SER A 133 -0.55 16.78 -49.64
C SER A 133 0.33 16.56 -50.88
N ARG A 134 0.24 15.38 -51.50
CA ARG A 134 0.85 15.18 -52.82
C ARG A 134 0.10 16.09 -53.78
N ASN A 135 0.70 17.22 -54.14
CA ASN A 135 0.29 17.97 -55.32
C ASN A 135 0.44 17.00 -56.50
N PHE A 136 -0.68 16.45 -56.98
CA PHE A 136 -0.76 15.88 -58.31
C PHE A 136 -0.63 17.06 -59.28
N ALA A 137 0.60 17.37 -59.66
CA ALA A 137 0.93 18.21 -60.81
C ALA A 137 1.04 17.33 -62.06
#